data_AF-A0A1Q7Y7U0-F1
#
_entry.id   AF-A0A1Q7Y7U0-F1
#
_cell.length_a   1.000
_cell.length_b   1.000
_cell.length_c   1.000
_cell.angle_alpha   90.00
_cell.angle_beta   90.00
_cell.angle_gamma   90.00
#
_symmetry.space_group_name_H-M   'P 1'
#
loop_
_entity.id
_entity.type
_entity.pdbx_description
1 polymer ?
#
loop_
_entity_poly.entity_id
_entity_poly.type
_entity_poly.pdbx_seq_one_letter_code
_entity_poly.pdbx_strand_id
1 'polypeptide(L)'
;MFSLLIELQRLKNLDRTGWTLRGHAPGAESVAAHSYGVVVAAMLLGDEVRARGLKVDMERLLGADVRRRAERAAFDDMVGERGEKFDYSELHADYEERASLEARLVKAADIVDLLVQALAFERAGARGLDEFWDGVAERDFKLEGAAQEVLHEVFAELRSARMKAEG
;
A
#
# COMPACT_ATOMS: atom_id res chain seq x y z
N MET A 1 -10.08 -10.01 22.21
CA MET A 1 -9.76 -10.98 21.13
C MET A 1 -10.95 -11.19 20.19
N PHE A 2 -12.07 -11.79 20.62
CA PHE A 2 -13.22 -12.05 19.75
C PHE A 2 -13.82 -10.76 19.13
N SER A 3 -13.97 -9.69 19.91
CA SER A 3 -14.41 -8.39 19.39
C SER A 3 -13.49 -7.85 18.30
N LEU A 4 -12.17 -7.99 18.46
CA LEU A 4 -11.19 -7.59 17.44
C LEU A 4 -11.34 -8.40 16.14
N LEU A 5 -11.64 -9.71 16.24
CA LEU A 5 -11.91 -10.55 15.07
C LEU A 5 -13.20 -10.16 14.33
N ILE A 6 -14.20 -9.65 15.04
CA ILE A 6 -15.43 -9.08 14.45
C ILE A 6 -15.13 -7.75 13.77
N GLU A 7 -14.38 -6.86 14.43
CA GLU A 7 -13.97 -5.59 13.84
C GLU A 7 -13.13 -5.82 12.56
N LEU A 8 -12.28 -6.85 12.52
CA LEU A 8 -11.57 -7.26 11.30
C LEU A 8 -12.51 -7.65 10.14
N GLN A 9 -13.71 -8.19 10.40
CA GLN A 9 -14.64 -8.49 9.31
C GLN A 9 -15.19 -7.23 8.64
N ARG A 10 -15.25 -6.10 9.35
CA ARG A 10 -15.72 -4.83 8.78
C ARG A 10 -14.83 -4.38 7.62
N LEU A 11 -13.54 -4.70 7.67
CA LEU A 11 -12.56 -4.27 6.68
C LEU A 11 -12.79 -4.89 5.31
N LYS A 12 -13.47 -6.04 5.26
CA LYS A 12 -13.84 -6.70 4.00
C LYS A 12 -14.97 -5.98 3.27
N ASN A 13 -15.78 -5.23 4.02
CA ASN A 13 -16.95 -4.51 3.51
C ASN A 13 -16.77 -2.99 3.57
N LEU A 14 -15.62 -2.53 4.05
CA LEU A 14 -15.28 -1.12 4.14
C LEU A 14 -14.57 -0.72 2.85
N ASP A 15 -15.22 0.13 2.06
CA ASP A 15 -14.67 0.64 0.82
C ASP A 15 -13.55 1.64 1.07
N ARG A 16 -12.51 1.59 0.24
CA ARG A 16 -11.42 2.57 0.27
C ARG A 16 -11.93 3.96 -0.11
N THR A 17 -11.89 4.88 0.84
CA THR A 17 -12.37 6.28 0.70
C THR A 17 -11.79 7.02 -0.50
N GLY A 18 -10.55 6.71 -0.88
CA GLY A 18 -9.92 7.29 -2.08
C GLY A 18 -10.72 7.09 -3.36
N TRP A 19 -11.34 5.92 -3.53
CA TRP A 19 -12.16 5.59 -4.71
C TRP A 19 -13.58 6.14 -4.60
N THR A 20 -14.19 6.06 -3.42
CA THR A 20 -15.57 6.53 -3.22
C THR A 20 -15.69 8.05 -3.39
N LEU A 21 -14.69 8.81 -2.92
CA LEU A 21 -14.62 10.27 -3.13
C LEU A 21 -14.53 10.67 -4.61
N ARG A 22 -14.10 9.76 -5.48
CA ARG A 22 -13.95 9.96 -6.93
C ARG A 22 -15.10 9.36 -7.74
N GLY A 23 -16.17 8.93 -7.06
CA GLY A 23 -17.39 8.45 -7.70
C GLY A 23 -17.34 7.01 -8.21
N HIS A 24 -16.34 6.21 -7.80
CA HIS A 24 -16.35 4.77 -8.08
C HIS A 24 -17.41 4.05 -7.26
N ALA A 25 -17.95 2.97 -7.82
CA ALA A 25 -19.04 2.22 -7.20
C ALA A 25 -18.65 1.66 -5.82
N PRO A 26 -19.58 1.66 -4.84
CA PRO A 26 -19.39 0.90 -3.60
C PRO A 26 -19.02 -0.56 -3.90
N GLY A 27 -18.03 -1.09 -3.19
CA GLY A 27 -17.43 -2.41 -3.45
C GLY A 27 -16.28 -2.44 -4.47
N ALA A 28 -15.80 -1.29 -4.95
CA ALA A 28 -14.69 -1.22 -5.91
C ALA A 28 -13.39 -1.84 -5.37
N GLU A 29 -13.00 -1.47 -4.16
CA GLU A 29 -11.90 -2.09 -3.42
C GLU A 29 -12.16 -1.90 -1.93
N SER A 30 -12.06 -2.98 -1.16
CA SER A 30 -12.16 -2.91 0.29
C SER A 30 -10.79 -2.66 0.94
N VAL A 31 -10.79 -2.10 2.14
CA VAL A 31 -9.57 -1.91 2.92
C VAL A 31 -8.83 -3.23 3.12
N ALA A 32 -9.55 -4.33 3.34
CA ALA A 32 -8.93 -5.66 3.45
C ALA A 32 -8.25 -6.12 2.15
N ALA A 33 -8.83 -5.80 0.98
CA ALA A 33 -8.24 -6.15 -0.31
C ALA A 33 -6.93 -5.38 -0.55
N HIS A 34 -6.95 -4.06 -0.39
CA HIS A 34 -5.76 -3.19 -0.46
C HIS A 34 -4.67 -3.69 0.50
N SER A 35 -5.06 -3.95 1.75
CA SER A 35 -4.13 -4.45 2.78
C SER A 35 -3.40 -5.72 2.36
N TYR A 36 -4.12 -6.67 1.77
CA TYR A 36 -3.53 -7.89 1.24
C TYR A 36 -2.58 -7.61 0.08
N GLY A 37 -2.99 -6.75 -0.86
CA GLY A 37 -2.16 -6.31 -1.97
C GLY A 37 -0.83 -5.69 -1.53
N VAL A 38 -0.87 -4.77 -0.56
CA VAL A 38 0.33 -4.17 0.05
C VAL A 38 1.25 -5.21 0.67
N VAL A 39 0.72 -6.22 1.38
CA VAL A 39 1.55 -7.30 1.96
C VAL A 39 2.32 -8.00 0.85
N VAL A 40 1.62 -8.43 -0.20
CA VAL A 40 2.21 -9.20 -1.30
C VAL A 40 3.21 -8.34 -2.08
N ALA A 41 2.88 -7.09 -2.37
CA ALA A 41 3.79 -6.15 -3.01
C ALA A 41 5.06 -5.93 -2.16
N ALA A 42 4.93 -5.80 -0.82
CA ALA A 42 6.07 -5.67 0.06
C ALA A 42 6.95 -6.93 0.04
N MET A 43 6.36 -8.13 0.03
CA MET A 43 7.11 -9.39 -0.11
C MET A 43 7.93 -9.41 -1.40
N LEU A 44 7.30 -9.11 -2.54
CA LEU A 44 7.94 -9.14 -3.86
C LEU A 44 9.05 -8.10 -3.96
N LEU A 45 8.80 -6.86 -3.51
CA LEU A 45 9.84 -5.83 -3.46
C LEU A 45 11.00 -6.25 -2.54
N GLY A 46 10.70 -6.80 -1.37
CA GLY A 46 11.71 -7.30 -0.43
C GLY A 46 12.58 -8.39 -1.05
N ASP A 47 12.00 -9.36 -1.76
CA ASP A 47 12.73 -10.43 -2.43
C ASP A 47 13.62 -9.90 -3.57
N GLU A 48 13.11 -8.99 -4.40
CA GLU A 48 13.88 -8.39 -5.49
C GLU A 48 15.05 -7.55 -4.96
N VAL A 49 14.81 -6.76 -3.92
CA VAL A 49 15.85 -5.98 -3.23
C VAL A 49 16.93 -6.90 -2.64
N ARG A 50 16.53 -8.03 -2.04
CA ARG A 50 17.45 -9.05 -1.52
C ARG A 50 18.25 -9.74 -2.62
N ALA A 51 17.64 -10.03 -3.75
CA ALA A 51 18.31 -10.62 -4.91
C ALA A 51 19.45 -9.72 -5.42
N ARG A 52 19.32 -8.40 -5.24
CA ARG A 52 20.35 -7.40 -5.56
C ARG A 52 21.37 -7.15 -4.45
N GLY A 53 21.38 -7.98 -3.40
CA GLY A 53 22.42 -8.00 -2.37
C GLY A 53 22.15 -7.13 -1.14
N LEU A 54 21.00 -6.46 -1.06
CA LEU A 54 20.60 -5.72 0.14
C LEU A 54 20.04 -6.68 1.20
N LYS A 55 20.45 -6.49 2.45
CA LYS A 55 19.90 -7.25 3.57
C LYS A 55 18.56 -6.63 3.98
N VAL A 56 17.47 -7.31 3.67
CA VAL A 56 16.12 -6.97 4.15
C VAL A 56 15.69 -7.99 5.20
N ASP A 57 15.25 -7.50 6.35
CA ASP A 57 14.62 -8.32 7.37
C ASP A 57 13.14 -8.55 6.99
N MET A 58 12.85 -9.72 6.44
CA MET A 58 11.49 -10.06 6.01
C MET A 58 10.50 -10.19 7.17
N GLU A 59 10.97 -10.54 8.37
CA GLU A 59 10.11 -10.62 9.56
C GLU A 59 9.71 -9.22 10.01
N ARG A 60 10.65 -8.27 10.00
CA ARG A 60 10.36 -6.85 10.25
C ARG A 60 9.49 -6.24 9.15
N LEU A 61 9.79 -6.53 7.88
CA LEU A 61 9.04 -6.08 6.70
C LEU A 61 7.57 -6.52 6.74
N LEU A 62 7.32 -7.79 7.01
CA LEU A 62 5.98 -8.38 7.04
C LEU A 62 5.31 -8.33 8.42
N GLY A 63 6.08 -7.91 9.42
CA GLY A 63 5.64 -7.75 10.79
C GLY A 63 4.66 -6.60 10.93
N ALA A 64 4.68 -5.96 12.09
CA ALA A 64 3.60 -5.06 12.47
C ALA A 64 3.41 -3.86 11.53
N ASP A 65 4.30 -3.51 10.58
CA ASP A 65 4.11 -2.34 9.71
C ASP A 65 3.09 -2.54 8.60
N VAL A 66 3.21 -3.66 7.90
CA VAL A 66 2.22 -4.08 6.91
C VAL A 66 0.89 -4.38 7.59
N ARG A 67 0.94 -5.10 8.71
CA ARG A 67 -0.23 -5.39 9.56
C ARG A 67 -0.88 -4.12 10.09
N ARG A 68 -0.08 -3.15 10.55
CA ARG A 68 -0.60 -1.89 11.07
C ARG A 68 -1.16 -1.00 10.00
N ARG A 69 -0.66 -0.99 8.76
CA ARG A 69 -1.32 -0.23 7.71
C ARG A 69 -2.65 -0.88 7.35
N ALA A 70 -2.69 -2.22 7.32
CA ALA A 70 -3.92 -2.96 7.18
C ALA A 70 -4.93 -2.65 8.29
N GLU A 71 -4.43 -2.44 9.51
CA GLU A 71 -5.21 -2.04 10.68
C GLU A 71 -5.52 -0.53 10.72
N ARG A 72 -4.65 0.38 10.25
CA ARG A 72 -4.83 1.85 10.32
C ARG A 72 -5.72 2.39 9.22
N ALA A 73 -5.56 1.95 7.98
CA ALA A 73 -6.48 2.31 6.90
C ALA A 73 -7.91 1.88 7.22
N ALA A 74 -8.01 0.78 7.97
CA ALA A 74 -9.21 0.21 8.54
C ALA A 74 -9.76 1.00 9.74
N PHE A 75 -8.86 1.38 10.64
CA PHE A 75 -9.17 2.05 11.89
C PHE A 75 -9.49 3.53 11.67
N ASP A 76 -8.82 4.26 10.78
CA ASP A 76 -9.11 5.68 10.49
C ASP A 76 -10.52 5.86 9.92
N ASP A 77 -10.99 4.90 9.10
CA ASP A 77 -12.35 4.86 8.57
C ASP A 77 -13.39 4.40 9.62
N MET A 78 -12.98 3.61 10.62
CA MET A 78 -13.87 3.09 11.68
C MET A 78 -13.91 3.94 12.96
N VAL A 79 -12.86 4.72 13.25
CA VAL A 79 -12.59 5.38 14.54
C VAL A 79 -12.70 6.90 14.45
N GLY A 80 -13.42 7.40 13.45
CA GLY A 80 -14.04 8.73 13.53
C GLY A 80 -14.82 8.99 14.83
N GLU A 81 -15.15 7.96 15.65
CA GLU A 81 -15.92 8.15 16.88
C GLU A 81 -15.45 7.46 18.19
N ARG A 82 -14.56 6.46 18.23
CA ARG A 82 -14.28 5.73 19.50
C ARG A 82 -12.84 5.27 19.70
N GLY A 83 -12.08 6.10 20.42
CA GLY A 83 -10.66 5.91 20.68
C GLY A 83 -10.32 4.87 21.74
N GLU A 84 -9.96 3.66 21.30
CA GLU A 84 -9.05 2.80 22.04
C GLU A 84 -7.70 2.73 21.30
N LYS A 85 -6.64 3.25 21.94
CA LYS A 85 -5.27 3.17 21.43
C LYS A 85 -4.67 1.83 21.84
N PHE A 86 -4.46 0.95 20.88
CA PHE A 86 -3.55 -0.17 21.07
C PHE A 86 -2.10 0.31 21.01
N ASP A 87 -1.25 -0.15 21.94
CA ASP A 87 0.16 0.22 21.99
C ASP A 87 0.97 -0.62 21.02
N TYR A 88 1.29 -0.01 19.87
CA TYR A 88 2.17 -0.55 18.85
C TYR A 88 3.22 0.48 18.40
N SER A 89 3.67 1.30 19.35
CA SER A 89 4.33 2.60 19.13
C SER A 89 5.65 2.54 18.35
N GLU A 90 6.56 1.60 18.64
CA GLU A 90 7.93 1.63 18.13
C GLU A 90 8.03 1.45 16.60
N LEU A 91 7.45 0.38 16.08
CA LEU A 91 7.52 0.14 14.64
C LEU A 91 6.55 1.08 13.88
N HIS A 92 5.48 1.59 14.51
CA HIS A 92 4.67 2.67 13.90
C HIS A 92 5.50 3.94 13.68
N ALA A 93 6.30 4.33 14.67
CA ALA A 93 7.21 5.45 14.54
C ALA A 93 8.21 5.18 13.40
N ASP A 94 8.79 3.98 13.33
CA ASP A 94 9.69 3.58 12.24
C ASP A 94 9.05 3.74 10.85
N TYR A 95 7.80 3.30 10.69
CA TYR A 95 7.03 3.45 9.46
C TYR A 95 6.74 4.92 9.07
N GLU A 96 6.24 5.72 10.01
CA GLU A 96 5.91 7.13 9.75
C GLU A 96 7.16 7.96 9.46
N GLU A 97 8.21 7.74 10.25
CA GLU A 97 9.51 8.42 10.11
C GLU A 97 10.31 7.90 8.92
N ARG A 98 9.93 6.72 8.39
CA ARG A 98 10.65 5.98 7.35
C ARG A 98 12.10 5.70 7.77
N ALA A 99 12.30 5.30 9.01
CA ALA A 99 13.65 5.19 9.57
C ALA A 99 14.39 3.97 9.00
N SER A 100 13.73 2.81 8.91
CA SER A 100 14.28 1.57 8.36
C SER A 100 14.08 1.39 6.85
N LEU A 101 14.88 0.50 6.25
CA LEU A 101 14.70 0.08 4.86
C LEU A 101 13.34 -0.63 4.69
N GLU A 102 12.96 -1.46 5.65
CA GLU A 102 11.69 -2.18 5.66
C GLU A 102 10.50 -1.23 5.66
N ALA A 103 10.50 -0.19 6.51
CA ALA A 103 9.48 0.84 6.54
C ALA A 103 9.32 1.55 5.18
N ARG A 104 10.45 1.86 4.52
CA ARG A 104 10.48 2.52 3.21
C ARG A 104 9.95 1.60 2.11
N LEU A 105 10.37 0.34 2.09
CA LEU A 105 9.87 -0.68 1.15
C LEU A 105 8.37 -0.90 1.31
N VAL A 106 7.89 -0.97 2.55
CA VAL A 106 6.48 -1.10 2.87
C VAL A 106 5.70 0.15 2.40
N LYS A 107 6.27 1.36 2.49
CA LYS A 107 5.66 2.59 1.93
C LYS A 107 5.62 2.58 0.41
N ALA A 108 6.65 2.06 -0.23
CA ALA A 108 6.67 1.88 -1.68
C ALA A 108 5.62 0.87 -2.14
N ALA A 109 5.49 -0.27 -1.45
CA ALA A 109 4.50 -1.30 -1.73
C ALA A 109 3.05 -0.77 -1.70
N ASP A 110 2.73 0.11 -0.75
CA ASP A 110 1.43 0.77 -0.63
C ASP A 110 1.05 1.60 -1.86
N ILE A 111 2.04 2.25 -2.48
CA ILE A 111 1.83 3.02 -3.71
C ILE A 111 1.81 2.11 -4.94
N VAL A 112 2.64 1.08 -4.98
CA VAL A 112 2.61 0.08 -6.05
C VAL A 112 1.23 -0.58 -6.13
N ASP A 113 0.69 -1.02 -5.00
CA ASP A 113 -0.64 -1.65 -4.93
C ASP A 113 -1.76 -0.70 -5.40
N LEU A 114 -1.74 0.55 -4.91
CA LEU A 114 -2.67 1.60 -5.36
C LEU A 114 -2.65 1.80 -6.88
N LEU A 115 -1.46 1.84 -7.49
CA LEU A 115 -1.32 2.02 -8.94
C LEU A 115 -1.73 0.79 -9.74
N VAL A 116 -1.47 -0.41 -9.23
CA VAL A 116 -1.95 -1.67 -9.83
C VAL A 116 -3.49 -1.67 -9.84
N GLN A 117 -4.11 -1.26 -8.74
CA GLN A 117 -5.57 -1.16 -8.64
C GLN A 117 -6.13 -0.08 -9.58
N ALA A 118 -5.49 1.10 -9.64
CA ALA A 118 -5.85 2.15 -10.59
C ALA A 118 -5.83 1.63 -12.04
N LEU A 119 -4.74 0.96 -12.43
CA LEU A 119 -4.58 0.36 -13.75
C LEU A 119 -5.67 -0.69 -14.04
N ALA A 120 -6.02 -1.52 -13.05
CA ALA A 120 -7.08 -2.50 -13.20
C ALA A 120 -8.44 -1.84 -13.47
N PHE A 121 -8.76 -0.74 -12.77
CA PHE A 121 -9.97 0.03 -13.04
C PHE A 121 -9.95 0.71 -14.40
N GLU A 122 -8.83 1.30 -14.81
CA GLU A 122 -8.69 1.92 -16.15
C GLU A 122 -8.91 0.89 -17.26
N ARG A 123 -8.35 -0.32 -17.10
CA ARG A 123 -8.59 -1.44 -18.02
C ARG A 123 -10.04 -1.93 -18.03
N ALA A 124 -10.74 -1.81 -16.91
CA ALA A 124 -12.17 -2.08 -16.83
C ALA A 124 -13.04 -0.93 -17.40
N GLY A 125 -12.43 0.14 -17.91
CA GLY A 125 -13.09 1.27 -18.56
C GLY A 125 -13.30 2.49 -17.66
N ALA A 126 -12.77 2.49 -16.44
CA ALA A 126 -12.80 3.67 -15.60
C ALA A 126 -11.93 4.80 -16.18
N ARG A 127 -12.31 6.05 -15.91
CA ARG A 127 -11.63 7.27 -16.39
C ARG A 127 -11.44 8.24 -15.24
N GLY A 128 -10.58 9.24 -15.43
CA GLY A 128 -10.34 10.30 -14.44
C GLY A 128 -9.45 9.85 -13.27
N LEU A 129 -8.56 8.87 -13.50
CA LEU A 129 -7.67 8.32 -12.49
C LEU A 129 -6.24 8.88 -12.57
N ASP A 130 -6.00 9.87 -13.43
CA ASP A 130 -4.67 10.47 -13.68
C ASP A 130 -3.99 10.97 -12.41
N GLU A 131 -4.75 11.55 -11.49
CA GLU A 131 -4.23 12.09 -10.23
C GLU A 131 -3.59 11.03 -9.31
N PHE A 132 -3.93 9.74 -9.48
CA PHE A 132 -3.26 8.66 -8.73
C PHE A 132 -1.85 8.40 -9.26
N TRP A 133 -1.59 8.75 -10.52
CA TRP A 133 -0.31 8.59 -11.20
C TRP A 133 0.56 9.84 -11.07
N ASP A 134 -0.08 11.01 -10.99
CA ASP A 134 0.60 12.30 -10.91
C ASP A 134 1.52 12.39 -9.67
N GLY A 135 2.74 12.86 -9.89
CA GLY A 135 3.74 13.07 -8.84
C GLY A 135 4.28 11.80 -8.17
N VAL A 136 3.83 10.59 -8.55
CA VAL A 136 4.36 9.35 -7.97
C VAL A 136 5.85 9.16 -8.29
N ALA A 137 6.26 9.54 -9.50
CA ALA A 137 7.65 9.48 -9.94
C ALA A 137 8.58 10.38 -9.12
N GLU A 138 8.02 11.46 -8.55
CA GLU A 138 8.74 12.49 -7.81
C GLU A 138 8.70 12.24 -6.29
N ARG A 139 7.93 11.24 -5.84
CA ARG A 139 7.85 10.88 -4.42
C ARG A 139 9.18 10.30 -3.96
N ASP A 140 9.77 10.97 -2.98
CA ASP A 140 10.93 10.45 -2.28
C ASP A 140 10.51 9.39 -1.24
N PHE A 141 10.86 8.14 -1.53
CA PHE A 141 10.69 7.01 -0.60
C PHE A 141 11.89 6.83 0.35
N LYS A 142 12.91 7.69 0.24
CA LYS A 142 14.20 7.58 0.93
C LYS A 142 14.92 6.25 0.64
N LEU A 143 14.60 5.60 -0.46
CA LEU A 143 15.31 4.39 -0.90
C LEU A 143 16.57 4.81 -1.64
N GLU A 144 17.63 4.03 -1.49
CA GLU A 144 18.92 4.27 -2.12
C GLU A 144 19.44 2.97 -2.77
N GLY A 145 20.31 3.12 -3.76
CA GLY A 145 20.96 2.00 -4.46
C GLY A 145 19.94 1.02 -5.04
N ALA A 146 20.20 -0.28 -4.86
CA ALA A 146 19.39 -1.34 -5.43
C ALA A 146 17.90 -1.26 -5.07
N ALA A 147 17.53 -0.77 -3.88
CA ALA A 147 16.13 -0.65 -3.53
C ALA A 147 15.41 0.47 -4.29
N GLN A 148 16.11 1.55 -4.59
CA GLN A 148 15.59 2.63 -5.42
C GLN A 148 15.46 2.19 -6.88
N GLU A 149 16.46 1.47 -7.40
CA GLU A 149 16.45 0.92 -8.76
C GLU A 149 15.26 0.00 -9.00
N VAL A 150 15.02 -0.94 -8.08
CA VAL A 150 13.85 -1.85 -8.13
C VAL A 150 12.55 -1.07 -8.21
N LEU A 151 12.37 -0.07 -7.34
CA LEU A 151 11.15 0.71 -7.33
C LEU A 151 10.95 1.51 -8.63
N HIS A 152 12.04 2.09 -9.16
CA HIS A 152 12.00 2.81 -10.42
C HIS A 152 11.61 1.91 -11.59
N GLU A 153 12.14 0.69 -11.64
CA GLU A 153 11.79 -0.31 -12.65
C GLU A 153 10.30 -0.68 -12.57
N VAL A 154 9.81 -1.00 -11.37
CA VAL A 154 8.38 -1.32 -11.16
C VAL A 154 7.48 -0.16 -11.61
N PHE A 155 7.81 1.08 -11.27
CA PHE A 155 7.05 2.25 -11.73
C PHE A 155 7.15 2.47 -13.24
N ALA A 156 8.29 2.20 -13.86
CA ALA A 156 8.44 2.26 -15.31
C ALA A 156 7.56 1.21 -16.01
N GLU A 157 7.53 -0.02 -15.48
CA GLU A 157 6.68 -1.09 -15.99
C GLU A 157 5.20 -0.77 -15.86
N LEU A 158 4.75 -0.27 -14.69
CA LEU A 158 3.36 0.14 -14.48
C LEU A 158 2.92 1.24 -15.46
N ARG A 159 3.75 2.27 -15.67
CA ARG A 159 3.48 3.32 -16.66
C ARG A 159 3.43 2.78 -18.08
N SER A 160 4.35 1.88 -18.44
CA SER A 160 4.31 1.22 -19.75
C SER A 160 3.04 0.41 -19.94
N ALA A 161 2.61 -0.32 -18.91
CA ALA A 161 1.41 -1.13 -18.91
C ALA A 161 0.12 -0.29 -19.01
N ARG A 162 0.12 0.92 -18.44
CA ARG A 162 -0.94 1.92 -18.56
C ARG A 162 -1.03 2.49 -19.97
N MET A 163 0.08 2.98 -20.53
CA MET A 163 0.11 3.53 -21.89
C MET A 163 -0.39 2.53 -22.95
N LYS A 164 -0.07 1.24 -22.79
CA LYS A 164 -0.56 0.17 -23.67
C LYS A 164 -2.06 -0.11 -23.55
N ALA A 165 -2.70 0.29 -22.45
CA ALA A 165 -4.14 0.12 -22.26
C ALA A 165 -4.94 1.32 -22.80
N GLU A 166 -4.29 2.46 -23.05
CA GLU A 166 -4.91 3.67 -23.59
C GLU A 166 -4.89 3.74 -25.12
N GLY A 167 -3.96 3.04 -25.78
CA GLY A 167 -3.82 2.95 -27.24
C GLY A 167 -4.49 1.72 -27.83
#